data_AF-A0A838ICV2-F1
#
_entry.id   AF-A0A838ICV2-F1
#
_cell.length_a   1.000
_cell.length_b   1.000
_cell.length_c   1.000
_cell.angle_alpha   90.00
_cell.angle_beta   90.00
_cell.angle_gamma   90.00
#
_symmetry.space_group_name_H-M   'P 1'
#
loop_
_entity.id
_entity.type
_entity.pdbx_description
1 polymer ?
#
loop_
_entity_poly.entity_id
_entity_poly.type
_entity_poly.pdbx_seq_one_letter_code
_entity_poly.pdbx_strand_id
1 'polypeptide(L)'
;PTLMMSAGHDRLAPASRVLDHYASAQGPKRLVSIDNAGHLAFTDVCTIARGQGGVLRLANDSGIRIPPIVLLLGNDGCREADLAAERAWPSIKHYTTAHLRSHLGLDSAPLELGADSTRCFAPVGIDYRYQ
;
A
#
# COMPACT_ATOMS: atom_id res chain seq x y z
N PRO A 1 11.49 -6.10 14.76
CA PRO A 1 10.73 -6.76 13.66
C PRO A 1 10.08 -5.69 12.80
N THR A 2 10.29 -5.73 11.49
CA THR A 2 9.81 -4.67 10.59
C THR A 2 8.99 -5.27 9.46
N LEU A 3 7.84 -4.67 9.16
CA LEU A 3 7.11 -4.87 7.92
C LEU A 3 7.23 -3.61 7.07
N MET A 4 7.80 -3.76 5.88
CA MET A 4 7.83 -2.72 4.86
C MET A 4 6.82 -3.09 3.78
N MET A 5 6.00 -2.13 3.40
CA MET A 5 5.05 -2.30 2.30
C MET A 5 5.33 -1.27 1.23
N SER A 6 5.28 -1.69 -0.03
CA SER A 6 5.49 -0.82 -1.20
C SER A 6 4.39 -1.02 -2.24
N ALA A 7 4.25 -0.02 -3.11
CA ALA A 7 3.29 0.03 -4.18
C ALA A 7 4.06 0.25 -5.50
N GLY A 8 3.82 -0.61 -6.51
CA GLY A 8 4.61 -0.65 -7.74
C GLY A 8 4.53 0.60 -8.62
N HIS A 9 3.42 1.34 -8.55
CA HIS A 9 3.20 2.61 -9.24
C HIS A 9 3.33 3.84 -8.32
N ASP A 10 3.77 3.67 -7.08
CA ASP A 10 4.00 4.80 -6.17
C ASP A 10 5.09 5.73 -6.75
N ARG A 11 4.74 7.00 -7.01
CA ARG A 11 5.68 7.99 -7.57
C ARG A 11 6.26 8.91 -6.50
N LEU A 12 5.82 8.78 -5.25
CA LEU A 12 6.22 9.61 -4.12
C LEU A 12 7.24 8.89 -3.23
N ALA A 13 6.95 7.63 -2.90
CA ALA A 13 7.85 6.68 -2.30
C ALA A 13 8.05 5.47 -3.24
N PRO A 14 8.79 5.64 -4.35
CA PRO A 14 8.97 4.58 -5.33
C PRO A 14 9.42 3.26 -4.70
N ALA A 15 8.90 2.14 -5.22
CA ALA A 15 9.21 0.81 -4.73
C ALA A 15 10.72 0.54 -4.64
N SER A 16 11.53 1.10 -5.56
CA SER A 16 12.99 1.01 -5.50
C SER A 16 13.58 1.60 -4.21
N ARG A 17 13.08 2.74 -3.73
CA ARG A 17 13.55 3.33 -2.45
C ARG A 17 13.19 2.46 -1.26
N VAL A 18 12.01 1.83 -1.27
CA VAL A 18 11.59 0.91 -0.22
C VAL A 18 12.47 -0.36 -0.25
N LEU A 19 12.79 -0.86 -1.44
CA LEU A 19 13.71 -1.99 -1.65
C LEU A 19 15.12 -1.67 -1.15
N ASP A 20 15.66 -0.48 -1.43
CA ASP A 20 16.97 -0.04 -0.93
C ASP A 20 16.99 0.03 0.61
N HIS A 21 15.91 0.53 1.21
CA HIS A 21 15.77 0.54 2.66
C HIS A 21 15.64 -0.89 3.22
N TYR A 22 14.87 -1.77 2.57
CA TYR A 22 14.77 -3.17 2.96
C TYR A 22 16.15 -3.85 2.91
N ALA A 23 16.96 -3.60 1.89
CA ALA A 23 18.30 -4.17 1.77
C ALA A 23 19.23 -3.76 2.92
N SER A 24 19.15 -2.50 3.37
CA SER A 24 20.02 -1.95 4.42
C SER A 24 19.52 -2.17 5.86
N ALA A 25 18.23 -2.49 6.06
CA ALA A 25 17.66 -2.64 7.40
C ALA A 25 18.12 -3.92 8.12
N GLN A 26 18.14 -3.86 9.46
CA GLN A 26 18.42 -5.03 10.31
C GLN A 26 17.18 -5.93 10.46
N GLY A 27 17.40 -7.24 10.59
CA GLY A 27 16.35 -8.25 10.73
C GLY A 27 15.82 -8.40 12.17
N PRO A 28 14.69 -9.11 12.36
CA PRO A 28 13.87 -9.73 11.32
C PRO A 28 13.02 -8.70 10.57
N LYS A 29 12.97 -8.79 9.24
CA LYS A 29 12.31 -7.83 8.35
C LYS A 29 11.52 -8.53 7.24
N ARG A 30 10.40 -7.93 6.85
CA ARG A 30 9.54 -8.37 5.74
C ARG A 30 9.35 -7.25 4.74
N LEU A 31 9.25 -7.61 3.48
CA LEU A 31 8.78 -6.74 2.40
C LEU A 31 7.54 -7.35 1.77
N VAL A 32 6.54 -6.51 1.53
CA VAL A 32 5.36 -6.83 0.72
C VAL A 32 5.18 -5.71 -0.30
N SER A 33 5.47 -5.98 -1.57
CA SER A 33 5.22 -5.02 -2.65
C SER A 33 3.98 -5.41 -3.43
N ILE A 34 3.09 -4.46 -3.68
CA ILE A 34 1.82 -4.67 -4.40
C ILE A 34 1.96 -4.12 -5.82
N ASP A 35 1.82 -4.99 -6.81
CA ASP A 35 1.95 -4.62 -8.23
C ASP A 35 0.84 -3.66 -8.66
N ASN A 36 1.22 -2.67 -9.47
CA ASN A 36 0.35 -1.65 -10.05
C ASN A 36 -0.42 -0.76 -9.04
N ALA A 37 -0.32 -1.00 -7.73
CA ALA A 37 -0.84 -0.08 -6.72
C ALA A 37 -0.03 1.22 -6.71
N GLY A 38 -0.68 2.36 -6.47
CA GLY A 38 0.02 3.63 -6.21
C GLY A 38 0.04 4.00 -4.73
N HIS A 39 0.58 5.17 -4.42
CA HIS A 39 0.83 5.65 -3.06
C HIS A 39 -0.42 5.64 -2.17
N LEU A 40 -1.55 6.06 -2.72
CA LEU A 40 -2.80 6.19 -1.95
C LEU A 40 -3.55 4.87 -1.78
N ALA A 41 -3.05 3.75 -2.32
CA ALA A 41 -3.65 2.43 -2.14
C ALA A 41 -3.72 1.98 -0.67
N PHE A 42 -2.89 2.56 0.21
CA PHE A 42 -2.89 2.31 1.65
C PHE A 42 -3.93 3.13 2.43
N THR A 43 -4.75 3.92 1.74
CA THR A 43 -5.70 4.86 2.33
C THR A 43 -7.05 4.82 1.61
N ASP A 44 -8.06 5.45 2.20
CA ASP A 44 -9.39 5.59 1.57
C ASP A 44 -9.47 6.77 0.58
N VAL A 45 -8.38 7.52 0.35
CA VAL A 45 -8.42 8.78 -0.41
C VAL A 45 -8.97 8.60 -1.83
N CYS A 46 -8.62 7.50 -2.51
CA CYS A 46 -9.11 7.21 -3.87
C CYS A 46 -10.61 6.85 -3.93
N THR A 47 -11.27 6.60 -2.80
CA THR A 47 -12.72 6.32 -2.76
C THR A 47 -13.53 7.58 -2.46
N ILE A 48 -12.93 8.60 -1.86
CA ILE A 48 -13.60 9.85 -1.50
C ILE A 48 -14.06 10.56 -2.77
N ALA A 49 -15.37 10.80 -2.85
CA ALA A 49 -16.01 11.55 -3.94
C ALA A 49 -15.64 11.03 -5.34
N ARG A 50 -15.33 9.74 -5.51
CA ARG A 50 -14.91 9.15 -6.80
C ARG A 50 -15.89 9.47 -7.93
N GLY A 51 -17.20 9.35 -7.67
CA GLY A 51 -18.25 9.67 -8.63
C GLY A 51 -18.41 11.16 -8.95
N GLN A 52 -17.74 12.04 -8.21
CA GLN A 52 -17.75 13.51 -8.37
C GLN A 52 -16.38 14.04 -8.83
N GLY A 53 -15.46 13.18 -9.29
CA GLY A 53 -14.12 13.58 -9.73
C GLY A 53 -13.03 13.55 -8.66
N GLY A 54 -13.31 12.94 -7.49
CA GLY A 54 -12.35 12.68 -6.42
C GLY A 54 -12.18 13.81 -5.41
N VAL A 55 -11.41 13.54 -4.36
CA VAL A 55 -11.19 14.46 -3.21
C VAL A 55 -10.71 15.85 -3.63
N LEU A 56 -9.88 15.93 -4.67
CA LEU A 56 -9.34 17.21 -5.15
C LEU A 56 -10.41 18.05 -5.86
N ARG A 57 -11.29 17.41 -6.65
CA ARG A 57 -12.44 18.10 -7.25
C ARG A 57 -13.39 18.61 -6.17
N LEU A 58 -13.72 17.75 -5.21
CA LEU A 58 -14.57 18.11 -4.07
C LEU A 58 -14.03 19.33 -3.30
N ALA A 59 -12.72 19.34 -3.01
CA ALA A 59 -12.10 20.46 -2.30
C ALA A 59 -12.15 21.76 -3.12
N ASN A 60 -11.83 21.69 -4.42
CA ASN A 60 -11.92 22.83 -5.33
C ASN A 60 -13.34 23.39 -5.38
N ASP A 61 -14.34 22.53 -5.52
CA ASP A 61 -15.75 22.92 -5.65
C ASP A 61 -16.30 23.49 -4.33
N SER A 62 -15.65 23.16 -3.20
CA SER A 62 -15.92 23.74 -1.88
C SER A 62 -15.19 25.07 -1.62
N GLY A 63 -14.49 25.63 -2.62
CA GLY A 63 -13.74 26.88 -2.49
C GLY A 63 -12.42 26.75 -1.74
N ILE A 64 -11.93 25.53 -1.49
CA ILE A 64 -10.64 25.30 -0.84
C ILE A 64 -9.54 25.46 -1.88
N ARG A 65 -8.62 26.39 -1.63
CA ARG A 65 -7.43 26.55 -2.48
C ARG A 65 -6.45 25.41 -2.23
N ILE A 66 -6.23 24.57 -3.25
CA ILE A 66 -5.32 23.44 -3.17
C ILE A 66 -3.92 23.85 -3.64
N PRO A 67 -2.87 23.70 -2.80
CA PRO A 67 -1.50 23.93 -3.23
C PRO A 67 -1.09 22.97 -4.36
N PRO A 68 -0.24 23.39 -5.32
CA PRO A 68 0.19 22.53 -6.44
C PRO A 68 0.80 21.19 -6.00
N ILE A 69 1.54 21.18 -4.89
CA ILE A 69 2.11 19.94 -4.35
C ILE A 69 1.01 18.94 -3.95
N VAL A 70 -0.11 19.40 -3.40
CA VAL A 70 -1.23 18.52 -2.99
C VAL A 70 -1.95 17.96 -4.21
N LEU A 71 -1.98 18.66 -5.35
CA LEU A 71 -2.53 18.12 -6.60
C LEU A 71 -1.73 16.93 -7.12
N LEU A 72 -0.40 16.95 -6.94
CA LEU A 72 0.48 15.83 -7.27
C LEU A 72 0.21 14.64 -6.33
N LEU A 73 0.13 14.91 -5.02
CA LEU A 73 -0.03 13.89 -3.98
C LEU A 73 -1.41 13.22 -4.01
N GLY A 74 -2.47 13.99 -4.19
CA GLY A 74 -3.86 13.55 -4.02
C GLY A 74 -4.42 12.64 -5.12
N ASN A 75 -3.61 12.29 -6.13
CA ASN A 75 -4.02 11.43 -7.26
C ASN A 75 -3.08 10.23 -7.48
N ASP A 76 -2.03 10.06 -6.68
CA ASP A 76 -1.08 8.96 -6.85
C ASP A 76 -1.72 7.62 -6.45
N GLY A 77 -1.97 6.73 -7.42
CA GLY A 77 -2.71 5.48 -7.19
C GLY A 77 -4.22 5.57 -7.38
N CYS A 78 -4.75 6.73 -7.80
CA CYS A 78 -6.18 6.90 -8.05
C CYS A 78 -6.53 7.02 -9.55
N ARG A 79 -5.58 6.76 -10.46
CA ARG A 79 -5.80 6.83 -11.91
C ARG A 79 -6.33 5.50 -12.43
N GLU A 80 -6.98 5.52 -13.59
CA GLU A 80 -7.54 4.31 -14.22
C GLU A 80 -6.48 3.21 -14.50
N ALA A 81 -5.25 3.62 -14.80
CA ALA A 81 -4.13 2.70 -15.03
C ALA A 81 -3.53 2.11 -13.73
N ASP A 82 -3.87 2.67 -12.57
CA ASP A 82 -3.42 2.16 -11.28
C ASP A 82 -4.39 1.07 -10.80
N LEU A 83 -3.87 0.10 -10.04
CA LEU A 83 -4.71 -0.87 -9.35
C LEU A 83 -5.64 -0.12 -8.39
N ALA A 84 -6.95 -0.32 -8.53
CA ALA A 84 -7.93 0.24 -7.62
C ALA A 84 -7.57 -0.11 -6.16
N ALA A 85 -7.52 0.91 -5.30
CA ALA A 85 -7.08 0.78 -3.90
C ALA A 85 -7.80 -0.37 -3.17
N GLU A 86 -9.11 -0.51 -3.37
CA GLU A 86 -9.93 -1.54 -2.75
C GLU A 86 -9.49 -2.96 -3.10
N ARG A 87 -8.85 -3.17 -4.26
CA ARG A 87 -8.29 -4.47 -4.63
C ARG A 87 -6.95 -4.76 -3.92
N ALA A 88 -6.20 -3.74 -3.51
CA ALA A 88 -4.97 -3.89 -2.73
C ALA A 88 -5.26 -4.11 -1.23
N TRP A 89 -6.38 -3.59 -0.72
CA TRP A 89 -6.68 -3.63 0.72
C TRP A 89 -6.69 -5.01 1.37
N PRO A 90 -7.17 -6.10 0.74
CA PRO A 90 -7.12 -7.42 1.36
C PRO A 90 -5.70 -7.85 1.73
N SER A 91 -4.72 -7.65 0.84
CA SER A 91 -3.32 -7.98 1.13
C SER A 91 -2.70 -7.03 2.15
N ILE A 92 -2.99 -5.73 2.07
CA ILE A 92 -2.54 -4.74 3.06
C ILE A 92 -3.00 -5.10 4.47
N LYS A 93 -4.30 -5.36 4.62
CA LYS A 93 -4.92 -5.73 5.90
C LYS A 93 -4.35 -7.04 6.41
N HIS A 94 -4.27 -8.06 5.55
CA HIS A 94 -3.72 -9.37 5.91
C HIS A 94 -2.31 -9.26 6.47
N TYR A 95 -1.36 -8.71 5.71
CA TYR A 95 0.04 -8.66 6.13
C TYR A 95 0.24 -7.77 7.35
N THR A 96 -0.48 -6.65 7.44
CA THR A 96 -0.44 -5.77 8.63
C THR A 96 -0.93 -6.51 9.86
N THR A 97 -2.13 -7.10 9.80
CA THR A 97 -2.74 -7.80 10.93
C THR A 97 -1.91 -9.00 11.34
N ALA A 98 -1.52 -9.85 10.38
CA ALA A 98 -0.72 -11.04 10.68
C ALA A 98 0.63 -10.65 11.28
N HIS A 99 1.32 -9.63 10.74
CA HIS A 99 2.60 -9.16 11.28
C HIS A 99 2.48 -8.71 12.75
N LEU A 100 1.45 -7.91 13.05
CA LEU A 100 1.20 -7.45 14.41
C LEU A 100 0.88 -8.61 15.35
N ARG A 101 -0.03 -9.51 14.96
CA ARG A 101 -0.39 -10.66 15.80
C ARG A 101 0.80 -11.57 16.13
N SER A 102 1.65 -11.84 15.14
CA SER A 102 2.85 -12.66 15.30
C SER A 102 3.87 -12.07 16.28
N HIS A 103 3.99 -10.74 16.39
CA HIS A 103 4.99 -10.10 17.24
C HIS A 103 4.43 -9.56 18.57
N LEU A 104 3.11 -9.44 18.68
CA LEU A 104 2.42 -9.10 19.92
C LEU A 104 2.04 -10.35 20.75
N GLY A 105 2.47 -11.54 20.33
CA GLY A 105 2.22 -12.79 21.05
C GLY A 105 0.77 -13.28 20.99
N LEU A 106 -0.01 -12.81 20.00
CA LEU A 106 -1.40 -13.24 19.80
C LEU A 106 -1.52 -14.56 19.04
N ASP A 107 -0.46 -14.94 18.33
CA ASP A 107 -0.34 -16.23 17.65
C ASP A 107 0.83 -17.03 18.23
N SER A 108 0.64 -18.34 18.40
CA SER A 108 1.69 -19.27 18.86
C SER A 108 2.76 -19.53 17.80
N ALA A 109 2.50 -19.16 16.54
CA ALA A 109 3.43 -19.20 15.41
C ALA A 109 3.03 -18.14 14.36
N PRO A 110 3.91 -17.70 13.46
CA PRO A 110 3.56 -16.80 12.36
C PRO A 110 2.64 -17.49 11.34
N LEU A 111 1.32 -17.46 11.57
CA LEU A 111 0.33 -18.05 10.67
C LEU A 111 0.14 -17.15 9.44
N GLU A 112 0.06 -17.77 8.26
CA GLU A 112 -0.25 -17.09 6.98
C GLU A 112 0.72 -15.94 6.60
N LEU A 113 1.93 -15.96 7.16
CA LEU A 113 2.97 -14.93 7.06
C LEU A 113 4.19 -15.43 6.26
N GLY A 114 3.94 -15.89 5.03
CA GLY A 114 4.98 -16.43 4.14
C GLY A 114 4.68 -16.20 2.67
N ALA A 115 5.62 -16.59 1.80
CA ALA A 115 5.49 -16.41 0.36
C ALA A 115 4.24 -17.11 -0.23
N ASP A 116 3.80 -18.21 0.39
CA ASP A 116 2.63 -18.96 -0.08
C ASP A 116 1.31 -18.19 0.08
N SER A 117 1.21 -17.25 1.02
CA SER A 117 -0.01 -16.46 1.21
C SER A 117 -0.26 -15.46 0.07
N THR A 118 0.74 -15.16 -0.76
CA THR A 118 0.59 -14.30 -1.94
C THR A 118 -0.47 -14.83 -2.91
N ARG A 119 -0.64 -16.16 -2.98
CA ARG A 119 -1.60 -16.85 -3.85
C ARG A 119 -3.05 -16.51 -3.52
N CYS A 120 -3.34 -16.15 -2.27
CA CYS A 120 -4.67 -15.77 -1.80
C CYS A 120 -5.14 -14.43 -2.38
N PHE A 121 -4.23 -13.62 -2.93
CA PHE A 121 -4.54 -12.29 -3.47
C PHE A 121 -4.60 -12.25 -5.00
N ALA A 122 -4.44 -13.38 -5.68
CA ALA A 122 -4.57 -13.43 -7.13
C ALA A 122 -5.91 -12.84 -7.60
N PRO A 123 -5.93 -12.03 -8.68
CA PRO A 123 -4.82 -11.77 -9.60
C PRO A 123 -3.96 -10.55 -9.24
N VAL A 124 -4.03 -10.02 -8.02
CA VAL A 124 -3.12 -8.96 -7.56
C VAL A 124 -1.72 -9.55 -7.36
N GLY A 125 -0.73 -9.02 -8.08
CA GLY A 125 0.66 -9.41 -7.93
C GLY A 125 1.23 -8.90 -6.62
N ILE A 126 1.89 -9.79 -5.87
CA ILE A 126 2.54 -9.48 -4.60
C ILE A 126 3.98 -10.04 -4.62
N ASP A 127 4.98 -9.17 -4.48
CA ASP A 127 6.36 -9.57 -4.16
C ASP A 127 6.52 -9.66 -2.64
N TYR A 128 6.86 -10.84 -2.14
CA TYR A 128 7.07 -11.11 -0.72
C TYR A 128 8.52 -11.49 -0.43
N ARG A 129 9.12 -10.87 0.57
CA ARG A 129 10.47 -11.20 1.06
C ARG A 129 10.52 -11.26 2.58
N TYR A 130 11.34 -12.17 3.10
CA TYR A 130 11.62 -12.29 4.53
C TYR A 130 13.10 -12.56 4.77
N GLN A 131 13.68 -11.86 5.75
CA GLN A 131 15.06 -12.03 6.22
C GLN A 131 15.12 -11.83 7.73
#